data_AF-A0A920R4E1-F1
#
_entry.id   AF-A0A920R4E1-F1
#
_cell.length_a   1.000
_cell.length_b   1.000
_cell.length_c   1.000
_cell.angle_alpha   90.00
_cell.angle_beta   90.00
_cell.angle_gamma   90.00
#
_symmetry.space_group_name_H-M   'P 1'
#
loop_
_entity.id
_entity.type
_entity.pdbx_description
1 polymer ?
#
loop_
_entity_poly.entity_id
_entity_poly.type
_entity_poly.pdbx_seq_one_letter_code
_entity_poly.pdbx_strand_id
1 'polypeptide(L)'
;MFDKPFPLGYTALALTDECSVAGAVRAHVAAVEHGLHLIIGSEFKLTDGQQLVLLARNRNGYRQLVQLITQGRRAAPKGHYQLSLSDIGEGRLSDCLALLPLSTPT
;
A
#
# COMPACT_ATOMS: atom_id res chain seq x y z
N MET A 1 -3.80 -16.70 0.76
CA MET A 1 -4.20 -15.69 1.78
C MET A 1 -5.71 -15.61 1.90
N PHE A 2 -6.45 -15.70 0.80
CA PHE A 2 -7.92 -15.76 0.80
C PHE A 2 -8.51 -17.17 0.95
N ASP A 3 -7.67 -18.21 0.96
CA ASP A 3 -8.11 -19.62 1.08
C ASP A 3 -8.50 -20.05 2.51
N LYS A 4 -8.43 -19.12 3.48
CA LYS A 4 -8.86 -19.36 4.86
C LYS A 4 -10.12 -18.55 5.15
N PRO A 5 -11.15 -19.15 5.80
CA PRO A 5 -12.33 -18.40 6.22
C PRO A 5 -11.92 -17.28 7.17
N PHE A 6 -12.39 -16.06 6.93
CA PHE A 6 -12.18 -14.91 7.81
C PHE A 6 -12.97 -15.09 9.11
N PRO A 7 -12.36 -15.48 10.24
CA PRO A 7 -13.11 -15.98 11.39
C PRO A 7 -13.68 -14.88 12.31
N LEU A 8 -13.66 -13.62 11.89
CA LEU A 8 -13.62 -12.48 12.82
C LEU A 8 -14.65 -11.36 12.57
N GLY A 9 -15.65 -11.56 11.69
CA GLY A 9 -16.71 -10.58 11.47
C GLY A 9 -16.24 -9.26 10.83
N TYR A 10 -15.05 -9.25 10.22
CA TYR A 10 -14.53 -8.08 9.52
C TYR A 10 -15.37 -7.74 8.30
N THR A 11 -15.56 -6.44 8.06
CA THR A 11 -16.28 -5.90 6.90
C THR A 11 -15.33 -5.38 5.81
N ALA A 12 -14.04 -5.27 6.12
CA ALA A 12 -13.03 -4.75 5.21
C ALA A 12 -11.67 -5.41 5.43
N LEU A 13 -10.83 -5.39 4.40
CA LEU A 13 -9.45 -5.86 4.45
C LEU A 13 -8.56 -4.93 3.63
N ALA A 14 -7.42 -4.53 4.17
CA ALA A 14 -6.39 -3.83 3.41
C ALA A 14 -5.36 -4.82 2.85
N LEU A 15 -5.03 -4.67 1.56
CA LEU A 15 -3.87 -5.34 0.96
C LEU A 15 -2.76 -4.31 0.76
N THR A 16 -1.58 -4.59 1.29
CA THR A 16 -0.42 -3.70 1.25
C THR A 16 0.79 -4.45 0.73
N ASP A 17 0.93 -4.57 -0.60
CA ASP A 17 2.11 -5.19 -1.20
C ASP A 17 3.32 -4.25 -1.09
N GLU A 18 4.53 -4.80 -0.99
CA GLU A 18 5.76 -3.99 -0.97
C GLU A 18 5.97 -3.27 -2.31
N CYS A 19 6.00 -1.94 -2.28
CA CYS A 19 6.17 -1.02 -3.40
C CYS A 19 5.51 -1.52 -4.71
N SER A 20 4.26 -1.97 -4.60
CA SER A 20 3.48 -2.51 -5.70
C SER A 20 2.00 -2.58 -5.34
N VAL A 21 1.17 -2.88 -6.34
CA VAL A 21 -0.25 -3.23 -6.19
C VAL A 21 -0.56 -4.50 -6.97
N ALA A 22 0.43 -5.38 -7.10
CA ALA A 22 0.39 -6.54 -8.01
C ALA A 22 -0.66 -7.58 -7.57
N GLY A 23 -0.93 -7.67 -6.27
CA GLY A 23 -1.96 -8.54 -5.70
C GLY A 23 -3.38 -7.98 -5.82
N ALA A 24 -3.55 -6.71 -6.19
CA ALA A 24 -4.84 -6.02 -6.11
C ALA A 24 -5.96 -6.71 -6.91
N VAL A 25 -5.66 -7.22 -8.11
CA VAL A 25 -6.67 -7.88 -8.96
C VAL A 25 -7.17 -9.18 -8.31
N ARG A 26 -6.27 -10.05 -7.87
CA ARG A 26 -6.65 -11.32 -7.23
C ARG A 26 -7.35 -11.07 -5.90
N ALA A 27 -6.87 -10.09 -5.13
CA ALA A 27 -7.52 -9.70 -3.88
C ALA A 27 -8.91 -9.12 -4.09
N HIS A 28 -9.13 -8.37 -5.17
CA HIS A 28 -10.46 -7.84 -5.48
C HIS A 28 -11.46 -8.95 -5.76
N VAL A 29 -11.08 -9.93 -6.59
CA VAL A 29 -11.92 -11.12 -6.87
C VAL A 29 -12.28 -11.83 -5.57
N ALA A 30 -11.29 -12.15 -4.74
CA ALA A 30 -11.53 -12.86 -3.49
C ALA A 30 -12.33 -12.02 -2.47
N ALA A 31 -12.13 -10.71 -2.41
CA ALA A 31 -12.88 -9.84 -1.52
C ALA A 31 -14.37 -9.81 -1.89
N VAL A 32 -14.68 -9.78 -3.20
CA VAL A 32 -16.07 -9.87 -3.69
C VAL A 32 -16.70 -11.21 -3.29
N GLU A 33 -16.00 -12.33 -3.48
CA GLU A 33 -16.48 -13.66 -3.09
C GLU A 33 -16.79 -13.77 -1.59
N HIS A 34 -16.05 -13.04 -0.75
CA HIS A 34 -16.19 -13.07 0.71
C HIS A 34 -17.00 -11.89 1.27
N GLY A 35 -17.59 -11.04 0.43
CA GLY A 35 -18.36 -9.87 0.87
C GLY A 35 -17.55 -8.82 1.64
N LEU A 36 -16.25 -8.73 1.39
CA LEU A 36 -15.33 -7.80 2.05
C LEU A 36 -15.12 -6.54 1.21
N HIS A 37 -15.07 -5.39 1.87
CA HIS A 37 -14.56 -4.16 1.26
C HIS A 37 -13.03 -4.19 1.20
N LEU A 38 -12.47 -4.33 0.00
CA LEU A 38 -11.02 -4.28 -0.20
C LEU A 38 -10.51 -2.83 -0.20
N ILE A 39 -9.54 -2.56 0.66
CA ILE A 39 -8.77 -1.31 0.68
C ILE A 39 -7.42 -1.59 0.00
N ILE A 40 -7.12 -0.87 -1.08
CA ILE A 40 -5.85 -1.03 -1.79
C ILE A 40 -4.80 -0.13 -1.14
N GLY A 41 -3.66 -0.71 -0.79
CA GLY A 41 -2.52 0.02 -0.29
C GLY A 41 -1.19 -0.58 -0.77
N SER A 42 -0.11 0.02 -0.29
CA SER A 42 1.25 -0.49 -0.48
C SER A 42 2.12 -0.07 0.70
N GLU A 43 3.08 -0.92 1.04
CA GLU A 43 4.11 -0.61 2.03
C GLU A 43 5.42 -0.20 1.36
N PHE A 44 6.17 0.67 2.03
CA PHE A 44 7.41 1.24 1.53
C PHE A 44 8.43 1.29 2.65
N LYS A 45 9.66 0.92 2.32
CA LYS A 45 10.85 1.22 3.11
C LYS A 45 11.52 2.46 2.53
N LEU A 46 11.65 3.49 3.35
CA LEU A 46 12.30 4.74 2.97
C LEU A 46 13.81 4.62 3.14
N THR A 47 14.55 5.50 2.46
CA THR A 47 16.02 5.54 2.48
C THR A 47 16.60 5.83 3.86
N ASP A 48 15.86 6.49 4.74
CA ASP A 48 16.22 6.74 6.14
C ASP A 48 15.91 5.55 7.07
N GLY A 49 15.38 4.45 6.51
CA GLY A 49 15.04 3.24 7.24
C GLY A 49 13.61 3.23 7.79
N GLN A 50 12.85 4.30 7.67
CA GLN A 50 11.45 4.33 8.12
C GLN A 50 10.57 3.42 7.24
N GLN A 51 9.57 2.82 7.86
CA GLN A 51 8.50 2.11 7.16
C GLN A 51 7.27 3.01 7.05
N LEU A 52 6.60 2.93 5.90
CA LEU A 52 5.40 3.68 5.62
C LEU A 52 4.40 2.76 4.92
N VAL A 53 3.15 2.77 5.38
CA VAL A 53 2.03 2.13 4.67
C VAL A 53 1.09 3.21 4.17
N LEU A 54 0.72 3.16 2.90
CA LEU A 54 -0.25 4.07 2.29
C LEU A 54 -1.49 3.29 1.86
N LEU A 55 -2.66 3.75 2.27
CA LEU A 55 -3.96 3.20 1.88
C LEU A 55 -4.70 4.20 0.99
N ALA A 56 -5.07 3.80 -0.22
CA ALA A 56 -5.85 4.65 -1.12
C ALA A 56 -7.30 4.79 -0.63
N ARG A 57 -7.74 6.02 -0.38
CA ARG A 57 -9.11 6.29 0.11
C ARG A 57 -10.14 6.33 -1.01
N ASN A 58 -9.69 6.55 -2.24
CA ASN A 58 -10.52 6.68 -3.43
C ASN A 58 -9.67 6.45 -4.70
N ARG A 59 -10.30 6.58 -5.87
CA ARG A 59 -9.64 6.40 -7.16
C ARG A 59 -8.50 7.40 -7.41
N ASN A 60 -8.56 8.61 -6.84
CA ASN A 60 -7.45 9.57 -6.92
C ASN A 60 -6.27 9.10 -6.06
N GLY A 61 -6.52 8.65 -4.83
CA GLY A 61 -5.51 8.06 -3.95
C GLY A 61 -4.82 6.85 -4.61
N TYR A 62 -5.57 6.00 -5.31
CA TYR A 62 -4.98 4.90 -6.09
C TYR A 62 -4.02 5.40 -7.18
N ARG A 63 -4.38 6.46 -7.90
CA ARG A 63 -3.48 7.07 -8.90
C ARG A 63 -2.23 7.65 -8.26
N GLN A 64 -2.37 8.39 -7.16
CA GLN A 64 -1.25 8.96 -6.40
C GLN A 64 -0.31 7.84 -5.92
N LEU A 65 -0.86 6.76 -5.38
CA LEU A 65 -0.11 5.57 -4.93
C LEU A 65 0.69 4.92 -6.07
N VAL A 66 0.05 4.66 -7.21
CA VAL A 66 0.71 4.05 -8.39
C VAL A 66 1.78 4.97 -8.98
N GLN A 67 1.57 6.28 -8.96
CA GLN A 67 2.57 7.26 -9.38
C GLN A 67 3.80 7.23 -8.46
N LEU A 68 3.61 7.16 -7.15
CA LEU A 68 4.71 7.02 -6.18
C LEU A 68 5.51 5.72 -6.40
N ILE A 69 4.81 4.59 -6.56
CA ILE A 69 5.45 3.29 -6.88
C ILE A 69 6.30 3.40 -8.16
N THR A 70 5.74 4.02 -9.19
CA THR A 70 6.42 4.22 -10.47
C THR A 70 7.67 5.09 -10.32
N GLN A 71 7.57 6.18 -9.54
CA GLN A 71 8.71 7.05 -9.24
C GLN A 71 9.81 6.27 -8.52
N GLY A 72 9.46 5.56 -7.44
CA GLY A 72 10.43 4.83 -6.63
C GLY A 72 11.17 3.75 -7.42
N ARG A 73 10.46 3.00 -8.27
CA ARG A 73 11.08 1.98 -9.14
C ARG A 73 11.94 2.56 -10.26
N ARG A 74 11.64 3.77 -10.76
CA ARG A 74 12.48 4.45 -11.76
C ARG A 74 13.75 5.04 -11.17
N ALA A 75 13.75 5.35 -9.88
CA ALA A 75 14.90 5.89 -9.17
C ALA A 75 15.95 4.82 -8.80
N ALA A 76 15.71 3.54 -9.08
CA ALA A 76 16.57 2.43 -8.68
C ALA A 76 16.80 1.42 -9.81
N PRO A 77 17.84 0.56 -9.71
CA PRO A 77 18.03 -0.55 -10.64
C PRO A 77 16.83 -1.50 -10.69
N LYS A 78 16.71 -2.25 -11.80
CA LYS A 78 15.63 -3.23 -11.99
C LYS A 78 15.54 -4.18 -10.80
N GLY A 79 14.33 -4.33 -10.26
CA GLY A 79 14.04 -5.18 -9.10
C GLY A 79 14.07 -4.44 -7.76
N HIS A 80 14.56 -3.20 -7.74
CA HIS A 80 14.61 -2.35 -6.55
C HIS A 80 13.69 -1.13 -6.68
N TYR A 81 13.51 -0.42 -5.58
CA TYR A 81 12.91 0.92 -5.54
C TYR A 81 13.67 1.77 -4.52
N GLN A 82 13.64 3.08 -4.70
CA GLN A 82 14.21 4.03 -3.76
C GLN A 82 13.23 5.18 -3.56
N LEU A 83 12.84 5.41 -2.32
CA LEU A 83 11.95 6.51 -1.91
C LEU A 83 12.49 7.13 -0.62
N SER A 84 12.36 8.44 -0.52
CA SER A 84 12.71 9.24 0.65
C SER A 84 11.50 10.03 1.14
N LEU A 85 11.59 10.62 2.33
CA LEU A 85 10.51 11.48 2.85
C LEU A 85 10.14 12.64 1.92
N SER A 86 11.08 13.17 1.13
CA SER A 86 10.79 14.27 0.19
C SER A 86 9.89 13.82 -0.97
N ASP A 87 9.91 12.54 -1.33
CA ASP A 87 9.02 11.97 -2.35
C ASP A 87 7.56 11.92 -1.89
N ILE A 88 7.35 11.89 -0.57
CA ILE A 88 6.05 11.86 0.13
C ILE A 88 5.52 13.28 0.40
N GLY A 89 6.16 14.31 -0.19
CA GLY A 89 5.92 15.73 0.07
C GLY A 89 4.47 16.20 0.02
N GLU A 90 4.27 17.42 0.54
CA GLU A 90 2.96 18.00 0.81
C GLU A 90 2.00 17.95 -0.39
N GLY A 91 0.80 17.41 -0.16
CA GLY A 91 -0.30 17.38 -1.12
C GLY A 91 -0.23 16.28 -2.20
N ARG A 92 0.90 15.61 -2.41
CA ARG A 92 1.04 14.55 -3.44
C ARG A 92 0.20 13.30 -3.13
N LEU A 93 -0.04 13.05 -1.85
CA LEU A 93 -0.70 11.86 -1.32
C LEU A 93 -1.94 12.21 -0.50
N SER A 94 -2.59 13.33 -0.81
CA SER A 94 -3.74 13.88 -0.07
C SER A 94 -4.95 12.95 -0.01
N ASP A 95 -5.08 12.03 -0.96
CA ASP A 95 -6.15 11.03 -1.02
C ASP A 95 -5.70 9.64 -0.51
N CYS A 96 -4.52 9.57 0.10
CA CYS A 96 -4.03 8.40 0.82
C CYS A 96 -4.11 8.63 2.33
N LEU A 97 -4.39 7.56 3.08
CA LEU A 97 -4.15 7.50 4.51
C LEU A 97 -2.75 6.91 4.73
N ALA A 98 -1.90 7.64 5.47
CA ALA A 98 -0.57 7.18 5.85
C ALA A 98 -0.59 6.55 7.25
N LEU A 99 -0.01 5.37 7.37
CA LEU A 99 0.27 4.71 8.64
C LEU A 99 1.79 4.62 8.80
N LEU A 100 2.28 5.11 9.94
CA LEU A 100 3.68 5.02 10.35
C LEU A 100 3.78 3.92 11.41
N PRO A 101 4.22 2.70 11.05
CA PRO A 101 4.39 1.64 12.01
C PRO A 101 5.46 2.07 13.01
N LEU A 102 5.10 2.10 14.30
CA LEU A 102 6.08 2.31 15.35
C LEU A 102 6.93 1.04 15.43
N SER A 103 8.23 1.18 15.18
CA SER A 103 9.16 0.11 15.47
C SER A 103 9.23 -0.07 16.99
N THR A 104 8.84 -1.24 17.49
CA THR A 104 9.11 -1.58 18.89
C THR A 104 10.63 -1.64 19.05
N PRO A 105 11.24 -0.91 20.01
CA PRO A 105 12.67 -1.07 20.26
C PRO A 105 12.94 -2.52 20.66
N THR A 106 13.86 -3.16 19.94
CA THR A 106 14.35 -4.52 20.20
C THR A 106 15.10 -4.60 21.53
#